data_AF-K9ZLM7-F1
#
_entry.id   AF-K9ZLM7-F1
#
_cell.length_a   1.000
_cell.length_b   1.000
_cell.length_c   1.000
_cell.angle_alpha   90.00
_cell.angle_beta   90.00
_cell.angle_gamma   90.00
#
_symmetry.space_group_name_H-M   'P 1'
#
loop_
_entity.id
_entity.type
_entity.pdbx_description
1 polymer ?
#
loop_
_entity_poly.entity_id
_entity_poly.type
_entity_poly.pdbx_seq_one_letter_code
_entity_poly.pdbx_strand_id
1 'polypeptide(L)'
;MPPRWPRKPDRQDPDFRKLDDRMNFAFHVAVAATVNSGLWFFHILKATSWEWLTPLTLGWVGVVLVHLIYISAIANYDQTPPKST
;
A
#
# COMPACT_ATOMS: atom_id res chain seq x y z
N MET A 1 -16.10 -6.20 11.60
CA MET A 1 -17.32 -5.68 10.95
C MET A 1 -16.93 -4.52 10.05
N PRO A 2 -17.55 -4.32 8.88
CA PRO A 2 -17.32 -3.11 8.10
C PRO A 2 -17.68 -1.89 8.95
N PRO A 3 -16.86 -0.82 8.96
CA PRO A 3 -17.25 0.40 9.64
C PRO A 3 -18.56 0.92 9.04
N ARG A 4 -19.45 1.46 9.88
CA ARG A 4 -20.71 2.05 9.44
C ARG A 4 -20.55 3.56 9.48
N TRP A 5 -20.63 4.21 8.32
CA TRP A 5 -20.56 5.67 8.25
C TRP A 5 -21.98 6.25 8.30
N PRO A 6 -22.24 7.24 9.18
CA PRO A 6 -23.55 7.89 9.28
C PRO A 6 -23.85 8.81 8.09
N ARG A 7 -22.82 9.21 7.34
CA ARG A 7 -22.89 10.03 6.12
C ARG A 7 -21.91 9.49 5.09
N LYS A 8 -21.99 9.94 3.83
CA LYS A 8 -20.94 9.64 2.84
C LYS A 8 -19.60 10.20 3.37
N PRO A 9 -18.58 9.36 3.61
CA PRO A 9 -17.30 9.83 4.07
C PRO A 9 -16.58 10.61 2.97
N ASP A 10 -15.80 11.60 3.39
CA ASP A 10 -14.93 12.39 2.56
C ASP A 10 -13.48 12.22 3.05
N ARG A 11 -12.48 12.64 2.25
CA ARG A 11 -11.07 12.49 2.63
C ARG A 11 -10.65 13.40 3.80
N GLN A 12 -11.47 14.36 4.23
CA GLN A 12 -11.18 15.17 5.42
C GLN A 12 -11.42 14.38 6.71
N ASP A 13 -12.34 13.41 6.67
CA ASP A 13 -12.58 12.46 7.75
C ASP A 13 -11.32 11.59 8.03
N PRO A 14 -10.71 11.68 9.23
CA PRO A 14 -9.48 10.95 9.53
C PRO A 14 -9.65 9.43 9.56
N ASP A 15 -10.80 8.93 10.01
CA ASP A 15 -11.07 7.49 10.09
C ASP A 15 -11.21 6.90 8.68
N PHE A 16 -11.86 7.65 7.79
CA PHE A 16 -11.94 7.28 6.38
C PHE A 16 -10.56 7.29 5.72
N ARG A 17 -9.77 8.36 5.91
CA ARG A 17 -8.39 8.45 5.37
C ARG A 17 -7.53 7.28 5.79
N LYS A 18 -7.55 6.95 7.09
CA LYS A 18 -6.75 5.85 7.64
C LYS A 18 -7.10 4.51 7.03
N LEU A 19 -8.39 4.26 6.79
CA LEU A 19 -8.83 3.05 6.10
C LEU A 19 -8.40 3.05 4.63
N ASP A 20 -8.63 4.15 3.93
CA ASP A 20 -8.30 4.31 2.52
C ASP A 20 -6.79 4.11 2.26
N ASP A 21 -5.94 4.73 3.09
CA ASP A 21 -4.48 4.58 3.00
C ASP A 21 -4.04 3.11 3.21
N ARG A 22 -4.67 2.38 4.15
CA ARG A 22 -4.39 0.96 4.39
C ARG A 22 -4.86 0.07 3.24
N MET A 23 -6.00 0.38 2.63
CA MET A 23 -6.49 -0.34 1.45
C MET A 23 -5.60 -0.09 0.24
N ASN A 24 -5.18 1.16 0.04
CA ASN A 24 -4.23 1.50 -1.00
C ASN A 24 -2.89 0.78 -0.78
N PHE A 25 -2.37 0.74 0.46
CA PHE A 25 -1.18 -0.03 0.80
C PHE A 25 -1.34 -1.53 0.48
N ALA A 26 -2.45 -2.15 0.88
CA ALA A 26 -2.73 -3.55 0.58
C ALA A 26 -2.75 -3.82 -0.93
N PHE A 27 -3.30 -2.90 -1.73
CA PHE A 27 -3.28 -2.99 -3.18
C PHE A 27 -1.85 -2.93 -3.75
N HIS A 28 -1.00 -2.02 -3.26
CA HIS A 28 0.41 -1.95 -3.67
C HIS A 28 1.16 -3.25 -3.34
N VAL A 29 0.92 -3.83 -2.17
CA VAL A 29 1.47 -5.14 -1.78
C VAL A 29 1.02 -6.23 -2.75
N ALA A 30 -0.27 -6.28 -3.09
CA ALA A 30 -0.82 -7.27 -4.00
C ALA A 30 -0.21 -7.16 -5.41
N VAL A 31 -0.06 -5.94 -5.94
CA VAL A 31 0.59 -5.68 -7.23
C VAL A 31 2.06 -6.11 -7.18
N ALA A 32 2.79 -5.67 -6.16
CA ALA A 32 4.19 -6.04 -5.99
C ALA A 32 4.37 -7.57 -5.94
N ALA A 33 3.55 -8.26 -5.14
CA ALA A 33 3.60 -9.71 -5.01
C ALA A 33 3.27 -10.42 -6.33
N THR A 34 2.21 -9.99 -7.03
CA THR A 34 1.79 -10.59 -8.31
C THR A 34 2.86 -10.46 -9.37
N VAL A 35 3.44 -9.26 -9.53
CA VAL A 35 4.48 -9.01 -10.53
C VAL A 35 5.75 -9.77 -10.20
N ASN A 36 6.26 -9.68 -8.96
CA ASN A 36 7.50 -10.34 -8.59
C ASN A 36 7.36 -11.86 -8.62
N SER A 37 6.27 -12.43 -8.10
CA SER A 37 6.04 -13.88 -8.16
C SER A 37 5.98 -14.41 -9.59
N GLY A 38 5.30 -13.69 -10.50
CA GLY A 38 5.27 -14.04 -11.92
C GLY A 38 6.65 -14.01 -12.57
N LEU A 39 7.44 -12.96 -12.31
CA LEU A 39 8.80 -12.85 -12.85
C LEU A 39 9.72 -13.96 -12.32
N TRP A 40 9.69 -14.23 -11.02
CA TRP A 40 10.48 -15.32 -10.42
C TRP A 40 10.05 -16.70 -10.91
N PHE A 41 8.76 -16.93 -11.13
CA PHE A 41 8.25 -18.16 -11.74
C PHE A 41 8.87 -18.38 -13.14
N PHE A 42 8.84 -17.38 -14.02
CA PHE A 42 9.41 -17.53 -15.37
C PHE A 42 10.93 -17.57 -15.39
N HIS A 43 11.59 -16.88 -14.46
CA HIS A 43 13.04 -16.98 -14.28
C HIS A 43 13.47 -18.42 -14.00
N ILE A 44 12.77 -19.11 -13.08
CA ILE A 44 13.00 -20.52 -12.76
C ILE A 44 12.64 -21.42 -13.96
N LEU A 45 11.45 -21.22 -14.54
CA LEU A 45 10.94 -22.06 -15.64
C LEU A 45 11.87 -22.06 -16.86
N LYS A 46 12.49 -20.91 -17.15
CA LYS A 46 13.38 -20.73 -18.30
C LYS A 46 14.86 -20.86 -17.96
N ALA A 47 15.21 -21.11 -16.70
CA ALA A 47 16.59 -21.11 -16.20
C ALA A 47 17.41 -19.89 -16.69
N THR A 48 16.81 -18.70 -16.62
CA THR A 48 17.46 -17.46 -17.09
C THR A 48 18.44 -16.92 -16.03
N SER A 49 19.29 -15.96 -16.41
CA SER A 49 20.22 -15.27 -15.51
C SER A 49 19.97 -13.75 -15.55
N TRP A 50 18.77 -13.31 -15.14
CA TRP A 50 18.42 -11.89 -15.16
C TRP A 50 19.02 -11.13 -13.98
N GLU A 51 20.15 -10.45 -14.21
CA GLU A 51 20.85 -9.66 -13.19
C GLU A 51 19.99 -8.53 -12.59
N TRP A 52 19.00 -8.05 -13.33
CA TRP A 52 18.08 -6.98 -12.89
C TRP A 52 16.95 -7.47 -11.99
N LEU A 53 16.69 -8.78 -11.90
CA LEU A 53 15.52 -9.31 -11.19
C LEU A 53 15.62 -9.05 -9.68
N THR A 54 16.78 -9.35 -9.08
CA THR A 54 17.04 -9.11 -7.66
C THR A 54 16.92 -7.63 -7.28
N PRO A 55 17.62 -6.67 -7.92
CA PRO A 55 17.48 -5.27 -7.57
C PRO A 55 16.06 -4.73 -7.83
N LEU A 56 15.33 -5.24 -8.84
CA LEU A 56 13.92 -4.88 -9.03
C LEU A 56 13.05 -5.34 -7.85
N THR A 57 13.18 -6.60 -7.42
CA THR A 57 12.42 -7.12 -6.27
C THR A 57 12.76 -6.35 -4.99
N LEU A 58 14.04 -6.04 -4.75
CA LEU A 58 14.46 -5.21 -3.62
C LEU A 58 13.88 -3.79 -3.70
N GLY A 59 13.84 -3.19 -4.90
CA GLY A 59 13.20 -1.90 -5.13
C GLY A 59 11.72 -1.90 -4.75
N TRP A 60 10.97 -2.93 -5.16
CA TRP A 60 9.57 -3.12 -4.76
C TRP A 60 9.40 -3.22 -3.25
N VAL A 61 10.24 -4.02 -2.58
CA VAL A 61 10.24 -4.14 -1.12
C VAL A 61 10.51 -2.78 -0.47
N GLY A 62 11.48 -2.03 -0.98
CA GLY A 62 11.79 -0.67 -0.51
C GLY A 62 10.60 0.27 -0.62
N VAL A 63 9.92 0.32 -1.77
CA VAL A 63 8.74 1.19 -1.97
C VAL A 63 7.60 0.80 -1.03
N VAL A 64 7.29 -0.50 -0.90
CA VAL A 64 6.26 -0.99 0.02
C VAL A 64 6.62 -0.64 1.47
N LEU A 65 7.88 -0.82 1.86
CA LEU A 65 8.33 -0.50 3.21
C LEU A 65 8.22 1.00 3.51
N VAL A 66 8.62 1.86 2.57
CA VAL A 66 8.46 3.32 2.70
C VAL A 66 6.98 3.68 2.84
N HIS A 67 6.09 3.09 2.04
CA HIS A 67 4.65 3.32 2.13
C HIS A 67 4.11 2.88 3.50
N LEU A 68 4.52 1.70 3.99
CA LEU A 68 4.13 1.21 5.32
C LEU A 68 4.54 2.20 6.42
N ILE A 69 5.81 2.62 6.42
CA ILE A 69 6.34 3.58 7.40
C ILE A 69 5.54 4.88 7.35
N TYR A 70 5.24 5.38 6.14
CA TYR A 70 4.47 6.59 5.97
C TYR A 70 3.11 6.50 6.65
N ILE A 71 2.31 5.47 6.35
CA ILE A 71 0.95 5.34 6.89
C ILE A 71 0.91 4.92 8.38
N SER A 72 1.98 4.31 8.90
CA SER A 72 2.01 3.84 10.29
C SER A 72 2.64 4.83 11.26
N ALA A 73 3.62 5.63 10.82
CA ALA A 73 4.44 6.44 11.69
C ALA A 73 4.47 7.94 11.34
N ILE A 74 4.15 8.32 10.09
CA ILE A 74 4.26 9.71 9.62
C ILE A 74 2.88 10.35 9.43
N ALA A 75 1.92 9.61 8.88
CA ALA A 75 0.59 10.11 8.59
C ALA A 75 -0.16 10.50 9.88
N ASN A 76 -0.68 11.73 9.91
CA ASN A 76 -1.45 12.25 11.02
C ASN A 76 -2.95 12.06 10.78
N TYR A 77 -3.57 11.27 11.66
CA TYR A 77 -5.00 10.97 11.66
C TYR A 77 -5.76 11.59 12.85
N ASP A 78 -5.13 12.46 13.63
CA ASP A 78 -5.72 13.06 14.84
C ASP A 78 -6.42 14.41 14.57
N GLN A 79 -6.42 14.87 13.32
CA GLN A 79 -7.01 16.16 12.97
C GLN A 79 -8.54 16.12 13.02
N THR A 80 -9.14 16.75 14.03
CA THR A 80 -10.59 16.96 14.09
C THR A 80 -11.03 17.87 12.94
N PRO A 81 -11.97 17.44 12.07
CA PRO A 81 -12.50 18.31 11.03
C PRO A 81 -13.10 19.58 11.65
N PRO A 82 -12.91 20.77 11.05
CA PRO A 82 -13.56 21.99 11.54
C PRO A 82 -15.08 21.77 11.61
N LYS A 83 -15.70 22.19 12.71
CA LYS A 83 -17.16 22.14 12.87
C LYS A 83 -17.78 22.90 11.68
N SER A 84 -18.64 22.22 10.94
CA SER A 84 -19.53 22.86 9.96
C SER A 84 -20.42 23.85 10.70
N THR A 85 -20.14 25.14 10.55
CA THR A 85 -21.03 26.26 10.91
C THR A 85 -22.25 26.28 10.00
#